data_AF-A0A2E1N026-F1
#
_entry.id   AF-A0A2E1N026-F1
#
_cell.length_a   1.000
_cell.length_b   1.000
_cell.length_c   1.000
_cell.angle_alpha   90.00
_cell.angle_beta   90.00
_cell.angle_gamma   90.00
#
_symmetry.space_group_name_H-M   'P 1'
#
loop_
_entity.id
_entity.type
_entity.pdbx_description
1 polymer ?
#
loop_
_entity_poly.entity_id
_entity_poly.type
_entity_poly.pdbx_seq_one_letter_code
_entity_poly.pdbx_strand_id
1 'polypeptide(L)'
;MCDLNNQNTWDTSKAVLIGVGIRAQLGNPIVLDGMVGQQGADSPWVQDPSLEVWDSVLGENAPRRQVVILDHNRENKFQKYYSSTLSNSEINELLLTVQNLINSIPPNIDLGDTNLDGDINVADIVVLVNFILEVESYNDIEFQASDLNNDNTLTVQDIIVLVNLILGI
;
A
#
# COMPACT_ATOMS: atom_id res chain seq x y z
N MET A 1 11.04 -15.65 4.31
CA MET A 1 11.28 -16.40 3.06
C MET A 1 10.07 -17.32 2.93
N CYS A 2 9.04 -16.87 2.23
CA CYS A 2 7.72 -17.51 2.26
C CYS A 2 7.61 -18.44 1.05
N ASP A 3 7.48 -19.73 1.33
CA ASP A 3 7.24 -20.78 0.35
C ASP A 3 5.91 -20.54 -0.37
N LEU A 4 5.98 -20.29 -1.67
CA LEU A 4 4.85 -20.18 -2.58
C LEU A 4 4.27 -21.59 -2.79
N ASN A 5 3.29 -21.95 -1.96
CA ASN A 5 2.58 -23.22 -2.03
C ASN A 5 1.24 -23.05 -2.80
N ASN A 6 1.01 -23.91 -3.80
CA ASN A 6 -0.16 -24.03 -4.68
C ASN A 6 -1.50 -24.42 -4.00
N GLN A 7 -1.71 -24.08 -2.73
CA GLN A 7 -2.95 -24.39 -2.01
C GLN A 7 -3.87 -23.16 -1.91
N ASN A 8 -4.14 -22.44 -3.02
CA ASN A 8 -5.28 -21.51 -3.22
C ASN A 8 -5.76 -20.58 -2.06
N THR A 9 -4.96 -20.31 -1.03
CA THR A 9 -5.31 -19.41 0.06
C THR A 9 -4.39 -18.21 0.00
N TRP A 10 -4.76 -17.24 -0.84
CA TRP A 10 -4.13 -15.93 -0.89
C TRP A 10 -4.86 -15.01 0.08
N ASP A 11 -4.11 -14.34 0.95
CA ASP A 11 -4.66 -13.31 1.84
C ASP A 11 -4.90 -12.03 1.02
N THR A 12 -6.10 -11.90 0.44
CA THR A 12 -6.50 -10.76 -0.38
C THR A 12 -6.59 -9.44 0.40
N SER A 13 -6.40 -9.47 1.72
CA SER A 13 -6.25 -8.25 2.52
C SER A 13 -4.84 -7.64 2.43
N LYS A 14 -3.86 -8.35 1.86
CA LYS A 14 -2.43 -7.97 1.89
C LYS A 14 -1.74 -7.84 0.53
N ALA A 15 -2.41 -8.16 -0.58
CA ALA A 15 -1.84 -8.00 -1.91
C ALA A 15 -2.89 -7.66 -2.97
N VAL A 16 -2.62 -6.61 -3.75
CA VAL A 16 -3.30 -6.30 -5.01
C VAL A 16 -2.23 -6.31 -6.10
N LEU A 17 -2.16 -7.40 -6.87
CA LEU A 17 -1.42 -7.39 -8.13
C LEU A 17 -2.43 -7.33 -9.28
N ILE A 18 -2.46 -6.20 -9.99
CA ILE A 18 -3.23 -6.04 -11.22
C ILE A 18 -2.26 -6.20 -12.39
N GLY A 19 -1.96 -7.45 -12.75
CA GLY A 19 -1.34 -7.77 -14.03
C GLY A 19 -2.43 -8.20 -15.01
N VAL A 20 -2.82 -7.33 -15.96
CA VAL A 20 -3.84 -7.68 -16.96
C VAL A 20 -3.21 -8.15 -18.26
N GLY A 21 -3.45 -9.43 -18.58
CA GLY A 21 -2.92 -10.12 -19.75
C GLY A 21 -3.87 -10.15 -20.96
N ILE A 22 -3.29 -10.47 -22.13
CA ILE A 22 -3.82 -10.31 -23.50
C ILE A 22 -5.11 -11.11 -23.81
N ARG A 23 -6.07 -10.46 -24.49
CA ARG A 23 -6.94 -11.11 -25.48
C ARG A 23 -6.22 -11.16 -26.83
N ALA A 24 -5.92 -12.37 -27.31
CA ALA A 24 -5.45 -12.61 -28.66
C ALA A 24 -6.55 -12.19 -29.66
N GLN A 25 -6.12 -11.72 -30.83
CA GLN A 25 -6.97 -11.40 -31.96
C GLN A 25 -8.11 -12.42 -32.11
N LEU A 26 -9.36 -11.94 -32.21
CA LEU A 26 -10.55 -12.78 -32.31
C LEU A 26 -10.34 -13.84 -33.42
N GLY A 27 -10.13 -15.10 -33.03
CA GLY A 27 -9.97 -16.24 -33.94
C GLY A 27 -8.58 -16.91 -34.04
N ASN A 28 -7.55 -16.49 -33.28
CA ASN A 28 -6.25 -17.19 -33.32
C ASN A 28 -5.81 -17.68 -31.91
N PRO A 29 -5.96 -18.98 -31.58
CA PRO A 29 -5.68 -19.54 -30.25
C PRO A 29 -4.19 -19.60 -29.88
N ILE A 30 -3.27 -19.39 -30.83
CA ILE A 30 -1.85 -19.74 -30.70
C ILE A 30 -1.07 -18.74 -29.81
N VAL A 31 -1.60 -17.55 -29.54
CA VAL A 31 -0.88 -16.52 -28.77
C VAL A 31 -0.94 -16.75 -27.24
N LEU A 32 -1.77 -17.68 -26.78
CA LEU A 32 -1.76 -18.15 -25.39
C LEU A 32 -0.87 -19.39 -25.20
N ASP A 33 -0.42 -20.00 -26.30
CA ASP A 33 0.43 -21.19 -26.26
C ASP A 33 1.82 -20.80 -25.75
N GLY A 34 2.24 -21.44 -24.67
CA GLY A 34 3.46 -21.09 -23.96
C GLY A 34 3.36 -19.88 -23.03
N MET A 35 2.20 -19.26 -22.80
CA MET A 35 2.04 -18.33 -21.67
C MET A 35 1.84 -19.14 -20.38
N VAL A 36 0.98 -20.16 -20.39
CA VAL A 36 0.84 -21.05 -19.22
C VAL A 36 1.99 -22.07 -19.17
N GLY A 37 2.66 -22.20 -18.02
CA GLY A 37 3.63 -23.28 -17.76
C GLY A 37 5.08 -23.03 -18.24
N GLN A 38 5.51 -21.78 -18.44
CA GLN A 38 6.93 -21.50 -18.69
C GLN A 38 7.78 -21.80 -17.45
N GLN A 39 8.88 -22.53 -17.63
CA GLN A 39 9.88 -22.66 -16.57
C GLN A 39 10.53 -21.30 -16.30
N GLY A 40 10.36 -20.79 -15.08
CA GLY A 40 11.04 -19.58 -14.60
C GLY A 40 10.27 -18.26 -14.77
N ALA A 41 8.97 -18.29 -15.09
CA ALA A 41 8.13 -17.09 -15.12
C ALA A 41 6.99 -17.16 -14.08
N ASP A 42 7.35 -16.90 -12.83
CA ASP A 42 6.42 -16.72 -11.69
C ASP A 42 5.73 -15.34 -11.77
N SER A 43 4.89 -15.10 -12.79
CA SER A 43 4.08 -13.88 -12.86
C SER A 43 2.61 -14.17 -12.52
N PRO A 44 2.05 -13.57 -11.47
CA PRO A 44 0.62 -13.69 -11.16
C PRO A 44 -0.17 -12.83 -12.14
N TRP A 45 -0.59 -13.40 -13.25
CA TRP A 45 -1.51 -12.76 -14.18
C TRP A 45 -2.97 -13.04 -13.83
N VAL A 46 -3.82 -12.05 -14.02
CA VAL A 46 -5.27 -12.20 -14.04
C VAL A 46 -5.69 -12.34 -15.51
N GLN A 47 -6.31 -13.47 -15.86
CA GLN A 47 -7.02 -13.59 -17.13
C GLN A 47 -8.41 -12.96 -16.96
N ASP A 48 -8.71 -11.96 -17.78
CA ASP A 48 -10.02 -11.31 -17.83
C ASP A 48 -10.65 -11.47 -19.22
N PRO A 49 -11.28 -12.62 -19.51
CA PRO A 49 -11.84 -12.89 -20.82
C PRO A 49 -13.07 -12.03 -21.15
N SER A 50 -13.81 -11.58 -20.12
CA SER A 50 -15.00 -10.74 -20.27
C SER A 50 -14.66 -9.27 -20.50
N LEU A 51 -13.42 -8.86 -20.22
CA LEU A 51 -12.95 -7.46 -20.22
C LEU A 51 -13.58 -6.61 -19.13
N GLU A 52 -14.35 -7.19 -18.20
CA GLU A 52 -15.04 -6.43 -17.16
C GLU A 52 -14.06 -5.80 -16.16
N VAL A 53 -12.97 -6.50 -15.84
CA VAL A 53 -11.89 -5.98 -14.98
C VAL A 53 -11.06 -4.95 -15.75
N TRP A 54 -10.77 -5.20 -17.03
CA TRP A 54 -10.07 -4.28 -17.92
C TRP A 54 -10.83 -2.95 -18.05
N ASP A 55 -12.12 -3.01 -18.38
CA ASP A 55 -12.95 -1.83 -18.62
C ASP A 55 -13.23 -1.05 -17.33
N SER A 56 -13.40 -1.75 -16.20
CA SER A 56 -13.59 -1.09 -14.89
C SER A 56 -12.34 -0.37 -14.38
N VAL A 57 -11.14 -0.87 -14.69
CA VAL A 57 -9.88 -0.28 -14.21
C VAL A 57 -9.30 0.74 -15.19
N LEU A 58 -9.39 0.48 -16.50
CA LEU A 58 -8.70 1.25 -17.54
C LEU A 58 -9.64 2.07 -18.43
N GLY A 59 -10.94 1.76 -18.40
CA GLY A 59 -11.96 2.33 -19.29
C GLY A 59 -12.14 1.53 -20.59
N GLU A 60 -13.33 1.65 -21.19
CA GLU A 60 -13.66 0.98 -22.44
C GLU A 60 -12.64 1.29 -23.54
N ASN A 61 -12.19 0.25 -24.24
CA ASN A 61 -11.22 0.35 -25.35
C ASN A 61 -9.83 0.90 -24.98
N ALA A 62 -9.46 0.92 -23.70
CA ALA A 62 -8.13 1.36 -23.29
C ALA A 62 -7.02 0.57 -24.02
N PRO A 63 -5.94 1.25 -24.47
CA PRO A 63 -4.87 0.59 -25.23
C PRO A 63 -4.13 -0.43 -24.35
N ARG A 64 -3.73 -1.54 -24.96
CA ARG A 64 -2.97 -2.61 -24.29
C ARG A 64 -1.55 -2.15 -23.96
N ARG A 65 -0.84 -2.76 -23.00
CA ARG A 65 0.50 -2.33 -22.50
C ARG A 65 0.48 -0.98 -21.78
N GLN A 66 -0.52 -0.78 -20.93
CA GLN A 66 -0.52 0.33 -20.00
C GLN A 66 0.12 -0.08 -18.67
N VAL A 67 0.86 0.85 -18.06
CA VAL A 67 1.14 0.79 -16.63
C VAL A 67 0.13 1.71 -15.96
N VAL A 68 -0.56 1.18 -14.96
CA VAL A 68 -1.43 1.95 -14.08
C VAL A 68 -0.91 1.85 -12.66
N ILE A 69 -0.79 2.99 -12.01
CA ILE A 69 -0.39 3.10 -10.62
C ILE A 69 -1.53 3.75 -9.85
N LEU A 70 -1.99 3.03 -8.83
CA LEU A 70 -3.04 3.47 -7.93
C LEU A 70 -2.43 3.91 -6.59
N ASP A 71 -3.07 4.86 -5.91
CA ASP A 71 -2.74 5.16 -4.50
C ASP A 71 -3.37 4.15 -3.52
N HIS A 72 -3.16 4.38 -2.23
CA HIS A 72 -3.72 3.55 -1.15
C HIS A 72 -5.26 3.56 -1.09
N ASN A 73 -5.91 4.58 -1.67
CA ASN A 73 -7.37 4.67 -1.78
C ASN A 73 -7.90 3.99 -3.06
N ARG A 74 -7.01 3.38 -3.86
CA ARG A 74 -7.29 2.78 -5.18
C ARG A 74 -7.65 3.81 -6.26
N GLU A 75 -7.25 5.07 -6.08
CA GLU A 75 -7.41 6.10 -7.10
C GLU A 75 -6.27 6.06 -8.11
N ASN A 76 -6.56 6.27 -9.39
CA ASN A 76 -5.57 6.31 -10.45
C ASN A 76 -4.70 7.57 -10.35
N LYS A 77 -3.40 7.40 -10.12
CA LYS A 77 -2.42 8.50 -10.04
C LYS A 77 -1.50 8.54 -11.25
N PHE A 78 -1.41 7.45 -11.99
CA PHE A 78 -0.62 7.38 -13.20
C PHE A 78 -1.18 6.30 -14.12
N GLN A 79 -1.36 6.65 -15.38
CA GLN A 79 -1.71 5.71 -16.43
C GLN A 79 -0.98 6.12 -17.71
N LYS A 80 -0.16 5.21 -18.24
CA LYS A 80 0.58 5.48 -19.48
C LYS A 80 0.69 4.23 -20.33
N TYR A 81 0.48 4.41 -21.63
CA TYR A 81 0.66 3.38 -22.65
C TYR A 81 2.13 3.33 -23.10
N TYR A 82 2.66 2.12 -23.27
CA TYR A 82 4.00 1.87 -23.77
C TYR A 82 3.96 0.94 -24.99
N SER A 83 4.40 1.45 -26.14
CA SER A 83 4.36 0.74 -27.42
C SER A 83 5.45 -0.33 -27.57
N SER A 84 6.51 -0.25 -26.76
CA SER A 84 7.70 -1.13 -26.81
C SER A 84 8.25 -1.39 -25.41
N THR A 85 9.43 -2.01 -25.34
CA THR A 85 10.25 -2.04 -24.12
C THR A 85 10.43 -0.61 -23.58
N LEU A 86 10.34 -0.46 -22.27
CA LEU A 86 10.53 0.82 -21.59
C LEU A 86 11.96 1.35 -21.81
N SER A 87 12.04 2.63 -22.14
CA SER A 87 13.29 3.39 -22.14
C SER A 87 13.72 3.75 -20.71
N ASN A 88 15.01 4.07 -20.53
CA ASN A 88 15.52 4.51 -19.23
C ASN A 88 14.78 5.75 -18.68
N SER A 89 14.35 6.67 -19.55
CA SER A 89 13.55 7.83 -19.14
C SER A 89 12.18 7.43 -18.60
N GLU A 90 11.52 6.46 -19.22
CA GLU A 90 10.20 5.98 -18.79
C GLU A 90 10.29 5.17 -17.50
N ILE A 91 11.37 4.40 -17.31
CA ILE A 91 11.66 3.73 -16.05
C ILE A 91 11.84 4.75 -14.93
N ASN A 92 12.64 5.80 -15.16
CA ASN A 92 12.86 6.84 -14.16
C ASN A 92 11.58 7.60 -13.79
N GLU A 93 10.72 7.90 -14.77
CA GLU A 93 9.41 8.51 -14.53
C GLU A 93 8.54 7.62 -13.63
N LEU A 94 8.44 6.32 -13.93
CA LEU A 94 7.68 5.36 -13.13
C LEU A 94 8.22 5.25 -11.70
N LEU A 95 9.55 5.15 -11.53
CA LEU A 95 10.17 5.08 -10.21
C LEU A 95 9.90 6.34 -9.38
N LEU A 96 9.96 7.52 -10.00
CA LEU A 96 9.63 8.78 -9.34
C LEU A 96 8.16 8.83 -8.92
N THR A 97 7.24 8.38 -9.78
CA THR A 97 5.82 8.31 -9.43
C THR A 97 5.58 7.37 -8.24
N VAL A 98 6.19 6.18 -8.24
CA VAL A 98 6.09 5.23 -7.11
C VAL A 98 6.63 5.87 -5.83
N GLN A 99 7.78 6.53 -5.88
CA GLN A 99 8.35 7.20 -4.72
C GLN A 99 7.44 8.31 -4.18
N ASN A 100 6.84 9.11 -5.07
CA ASN A 100 5.90 10.15 -4.67
C ASN A 100 4.65 9.56 -3.98
N LEU A 101 4.17 8.39 -4.44
CA LEU A 101 3.04 7.73 -3.81
C LEU A 101 3.40 7.19 -2.44
N ILE A 102 4.56 6.55 -2.29
CA ILE A 102 5.05 6.10 -0.98
C ILE A 102 5.11 7.27 -0.01
N ASN A 103 5.65 8.41 -0.45
CA ASN A 103 5.73 9.62 0.37
C ASN A 103 4.36 10.26 0.66
N SER A 104 3.33 9.93 -0.12
CA SER A 104 1.97 10.42 0.08
C SER A 104 1.13 9.53 1.00
N ILE A 105 1.60 8.32 1.30
CA ILE A 105 0.95 7.45 2.29
C ILE A 105 1.25 8.06 3.66
N PRO A 106 0.24 8.50 4.42
CA PRO A 106 0.47 8.97 5.78
C PRO A 106 1.17 7.85 6.57
N PRO A 107 2.12 8.17 7.46
CA PRO A 107 2.71 7.17 8.32
C PRO A 107 1.58 6.40 9.03
N ASN A 108 1.72 5.08 9.11
CA ASN A 108 0.83 4.31 9.96
C ASN A 108 1.18 4.69 11.40
N ILE A 109 0.30 5.44 12.05
CA ILE A 109 0.49 5.92 13.41
C ILE A 109 -0.39 5.06 14.29
N ASP A 110 0.26 4.27 15.14
CA ASP A 110 -0.43 3.48 16.14
C ASP A 110 -0.69 4.40 17.34
N LEU A 111 -1.96 4.79 17.52
CA LEU A 111 -2.36 5.66 18.63
C LEU A 111 -1.96 5.02 19.97
N GLY A 112 -1.14 5.73 20.74
CA GLY A 112 -0.64 5.31 22.03
C GLY A 112 0.79 4.80 22.02
N ASP A 113 1.38 4.55 20.84
CA ASP A 113 2.82 4.27 20.67
C ASP A 113 3.59 5.61 20.62
N THR A 114 3.61 6.30 21.76
CA THR A 114 4.21 7.64 21.90
C THR A 114 5.72 7.62 21.63
N ASN A 115 6.41 6.53 21.96
CA ASN A 115 7.86 6.41 21.77
C ASN A 115 8.26 5.77 20.41
N LEU A 116 7.27 5.38 19.60
CA LEU A 116 7.42 4.79 18.27
C LEU A 116 8.27 3.51 18.25
N ASP A 117 8.23 2.72 19.33
CA ASP A 117 8.94 1.45 19.42
C ASP A 117 8.10 0.24 18.93
N GLY A 118 6.82 0.48 18.64
CA GLY A 118 5.87 -0.50 18.13
C GLY A 118 5.09 -1.27 19.19
N ASP A 119 5.36 -1.05 20.48
CA ASP A 119 4.68 -1.71 21.60
C ASP A 119 3.98 -0.70 22.52
N ILE A 120 2.64 -0.67 22.51
CA ILE A 120 1.86 0.22 23.40
C ILE A 120 1.93 -0.27 24.86
N ASN A 121 2.73 0.39 25.69
CA ASN A 121 2.99 0.00 27.07
C ASN A 121 3.33 1.19 28.00
N VAL A 122 3.84 0.91 29.20
CA VAL A 122 4.15 1.94 30.19
C VAL A 122 5.31 2.86 29.79
N ALA A 123 6.16 2.45 28.85
CA ALA A 123 7.21 3.28 28.29
C ALA A 123 6.64 4.50 27.55
N ASP A 124 5.53 4.33 26.83
CA ASP A 124 4.81 5.42 26.16
C ASP A 124 4.31 6.47 27.14
N ILE A 125 3.79 6.03 28.30
CA ILE A 125 3.38 6.94 29.37
C ILE A 125 4.57 7.78 29.85
N VAL A 126 5.76 7.17 30.00
CA VAL A 126 6.95 7.90 30.45
C VAL A 126 7.33 8.99 29.45
N VAL A 127 7.33 8.68 28.15
CA VAL A 127 7.65 9.66 27.10
C VAL A 127 6.57 10.73 27.00
N LEU A 128 5.28 10.36 27.07
CA LEU A 128 4.17 11.30 27.08
C LEU A 128 4.23 12.29 28.25
N VAL A 129 4.62 11.81 29.44
CA VAL A 129 4.85 12.69 30.60
C VAL A 129 6.01 13.66 30.33
N ASN A 130 7.10 13.21 29.70
CA ASN A 130 8.21 14.10 29.34
C ASN A 130 7.78 15.19 28.35
N PHE A 131 6.94 14.84 27.37
CA PHE A 131 6.35 15.79 26.42
C PHE A 131 5.48 16.83 27.12
N ILE A 132 4.56 16.40 28.00
CA ILE A 132 3.67 17.31 28.75
C ILE A 132 4.46 18.23 29.69
N LEU A 133 5.56 17.75 30.25
CA LEU A 133 6.43 18.55 31.13
C LEU A 133 7.46 19.39 30.37
N GLU A 134 7.45 19.34 29.03
CA GLU A 134 8.42 20.03 28.15
C GLU A 134 9.89 19.67 28.48
N VAL A 135 10.12 18.49 29.05
CA VAL A 135 11.48 17.95 29.32
C VAL A 135 12.07 17.37 28.03
N GLU A 136 11.20 16.92 27.13
CA GLU A 136 11.53 16.37 25.82
C GLU A 136 10.61 16.99 24.77
N SER A 137 11.14 17.24 23.57
CA SER A 137 10.36 17.74 22.44
C SER A 137 9.86 16.58 21.59
N TYR A 138 8.65 16.68 21.07
CA TYR A 138 8.07 15.75 20.11
C TYR A 138 8.09 16.32 18.69
N ASN A 139 8.07 15.42 17.69
CA ASN A 139 7.79 15.72 16.30
C ASN A 139 6.31 15.47 15.94
N ASP A 140 5.91 15.76 14.70
CA ASP A 140 4.51 15.65 14.26
C ASP A 140 3.93 14.22 14.39
N ILE A 141 4.75 13.19 14.21
CA ILE A 141 4.34 11.78 14.31
C ILE A 141 4.13 11.40 15.78
N GLU A 142 5.08 11.77 16.64
CA GLU A 142 4.99 11.56 18.10
C GLU A 142 3.80 12.31 18.69
N PHE A 143 3.53 13.54 18.22
CA PHE A 143 2.35 14.30 18.63
C PHE A 143 1.05 13.59 18.23
N GLN A 144 0.95 13.15 16.97
CA GLN A 144 -0.24 12.45 16.47
C GLN A 144 -0.46 11.10 17.17
N ALA A 145 0.61 10.38 17.54
CA ALA A 145 0.52 9.14 18.32
C ALA A 145 0.06 9.40 19.76
N SER A 146 0.33 10.60 20.29
CA SER A 146 0.15 10.95 21.70
C SER A 146 -1.14 11.73 22.02
N ASP A 147 -1.74 12.41 21.03
CA ASP A 147 -3.02 13.12 21.17
C ASP A 147 -4.18 12.11 21.06
N LEU A 148 -4.48 11.46 22.18
CA LEU A 148 -5.37 10.30 22.24
C LEU A 148 -6.84 10.70 22.33
N ASN A 149 -7.14 11.94 22.71
CA ASN A 149 -8.50 12.47 22.70
C ASN A 149 -8.78 13.37 21.47
N ASN A 150 -7.81 13.58 20.59
CA ASN A 150 -7.88 14.41 19.37
C ASN A 150 -8.29 15.86 19.65
N ASP A 151 -7.86 16.42 20.78
CA ASP A 151 -8.13 17.82 21.13
C ASP A 151 -7.02 18.80 20.69
N ASN A 152 -5.97 18.28 20.06
CA ASN A 152 -4.77 18.99 19.62
C ASN A 152 -3.92 19.54 20.77
N THR A 153 -4.01 18.97 21.98
CA THR A 153 -3.16 19.33 23.11
C THR A 153 -2.72 18.09 23.88
N LEU A 154 -1.43 17.98 24.20
CA LEU A 154 -0.95 16.90 25.06
C LEU A 154 -1.15 17.29 26.53
N THR A 155 -1.98 16.54 27.25
CA THR A 155 -2.28 16.78 28.66
C THR A 155 -2.39 15.48 29.45
N VAL A 156 -2.67 15.59 30.74
CA VAL A 156 -2.95 14.42 31.59
C VAL A 156 -4.20 13.64 31.11
N GLN A 157 -5.06 14.23 30.28
CA GLN A 157 -6.20 13.50 29.73
C GLN A 157 -5.74 12.39 28.76
N ASP A 158 -4.73 12.65 27.94
CA ASP A 158 -4.13 11.64 27.05
C ASP A 158 -3.52 10.49 27.84
N ILE A 159 -2.84 10.79 28.95
CA ILE A 159 -2.31 9.76 29.86
C ILE A 159 -3.43 8.86 30.37
N ILE A 160 -4.59 9.41 30.74
CA ILE A 160 -5.72 8.61 31.21
C ILE A 160 -6.22 7.68 30.10
N VAL A 161 -6.33 8.19 28.87
CA VAL A 161 -6.74 7.37 27.71
C VAL A 161 -5.71 6.27 27.43
N LEU A 162 -4.42 6.59 27.47
CA LEU A 162 -3.33 5.62 27.26
C LEU A 162 -3.33 4.52 28.32
N VAL A 163 -3.52 4.87 29.60
CA VAL A 163 -3.63 3.89 30.68
C VAL A 163 -4.82 2.96 30.46
N ASN A 164 -5.98 3.49 30.05
CA ASN A 164 -7.14 2.66 29.76
C ASN A 164 -6.88 1.72 28.57
N LEU A 165 -6.18 2.20 27.54
CA LEU A 165 -5.77 1.39 26.39
C LEU A 165 -4.86 0.23 26.81
N ILE A 166 -3.82 0.51 27.62
CA ILE A 166 -2.89 -0.51 28.14
C ILE A 166 -3.60 -1.52 29.03
N LEU A 167 -4.59 -1.09 29.82
CA LEU A 167 -5.36 -1.96 30.71
C LEU A 167 -6.53 -2.67 30.02
N GLY A 168 -6.91 -2.24 28.81
CA GLY A 168 -8.04 -2.79 28.05
C GLY A 168 -9.41 -2.53 28.67
N ILE A 169 -9.63 -1.34 29.25
CA ILE A 169 -10.85 -0.96 29.98
C ILE A 169 -11.63 0.20 29.36
#